data_AF-A0A1Q8QAT4-F1
#
_entry.id   AF-A0A1Q8QAT4-F1
#
_cell.length_a   1.000
_cell.length_b   1.000
_cell.length_c   1.000
_cell.angle_alpha   90.00
_cell.angle_beta   90.00
_cell.angle_gamma   90.00
#
_symmetry.space_group_name_H-M   'P 1'
#
loop_
_entity.id
_entity.type
_entity.pdbx_description
1 polymer ?
#
loop_
_entity_poly.entity_id
_entity_poly.type
_entity_poly.pdbx_seq_one_letter_code
_entity_poly.pdbx_strand_id
1 'polypeptide(L)' 'MSNFTEADLPVSIDHEQMVTLGDGTTIRFETNGEAKDVYIGDAFTATTQLFPGNDFFVDAGGKTFKVTAEFEDVVTVSAA' A
#
# COMPACT_ATOMS: atom_id res chain seq x y z
N MET A 1 2.79 5.64 14.62
CA MET A 1 1.98 4.99 13.58
C MET A 1 0.74 5.82 13.32
N SER A 2 0.80 6.64 12.28
CA SER A 2 -0.40 7.26 11.72
C SER A 2 -1.10 6.22 10.85
N ASN A 3 -2.40 6.03 11.04
CA ASN A 3 -3.21 5.13 10.24
C ASN A 3 -4.13 5.98 9.36
N PHE A 4 -3.99 5.86 8.05
CA PHE A 4 -4.89 6.49 7.08
C PHE A 4 -6.04 5.55 6.76
N THR A 5 -7.09 6.11 6.19
CA THR A 5 -8.30 5.39 5.81
C THR A 5 -8.55 5.53 4.32
N GLU A 6 -9.48 4.74 3.79
CA GLU A 6 -9.95 4.89 2.41
C GLU A 6 -10.43 6.32 2.07
N ALA A 7 -10.90 7.09 3.07
CA ALA A 7 -11.36 8.46 2.87
C ALA A 7 -10.20 9.46 2.61
N ASP A 8 -8.97 9.08 2.93
CA ASP A 8 -7.78 9.90 2.75
C ASP A 8 -7.15 9.72 1.36
N LEU A 9 -7.66 8.78 0.55
CA LEU A 9 -7.11 8.50 -0.76
C LEU A 9 -7.35 9.67 -1.75
N PRO A 10 -6.35 10.02 -2.60
CA PRO A 10 -5.03 9.41 -2.70
C PRO A 10 -4.08 9.86 -1.59
N VAL A 11 -3.30 8.92 -1.04
CA VAL A 11 -2.34 9.20 0.04
C VAL A 11 -1.03 8.46 -0.19
N SER A 12 0.08 9.13 0.10
CA SER A 12 1.40 8.50 0.19
C SER A 12 1.72 8.18 1.64
N ILE A 13 2.10 6.93 1.90
CA ILE A 13 2.47 6.44 3.22
C ILE A 13 3.97 6.10 3.26
N ASP A 14 4.62 6.31 4.40
CA ASP A 14 5.95 5.78 4.71
C ASP A 14 5.88 4.36 5.33
N HIS A 15 7.02 3.73 5.56
CA HIS A 15 7.12 2.34 6.04
C HIS A 15 6.65 2.12 7.49
N GLU A 16 6.33 3.19 8.23
CA GLU A 16 5.75 3.16 9.59
C GLU A 16 4.24 3.47 9.58
N GLN A 17 3.67 3.63 8.39
CA GLN A 17 2.28 4.00 8.15
C GLN A 17 1.54 2.91 7.38
N MET A 18 0.21 2.98 7.42
CA MET A 18 -0.66 2.08 6.69
C MET A 18 -1.96 2.77 6.29
N VAL A 19 -2.64 2.18 5.30
CA VAL A 19 -4.01 2.52 4.93
C VAL A 19 -4.94 1.38 5.35
N THR A 20 -6.04 1.69 6.02
CA THR A 20 -7.14 0.74 6.26
C THR A 20 -8.30 1.03 5.31
N LEU A 21 -8.65 0.06 4.46
CA LEU A 21 -9.74 0.15 3.49
C LEU A 21 -11.11 -0.07 4.16
N GLY A 22 -12.19 0.24 3.44
CA GLY A 22 -13.55 0.21 3.98
C GLY A 22 -14.03 -1.18 4.45
N ASP A 23 -13.43 -2.26 3.98
CA ASP A 23 -13.71 -3.63 4.42
C ASP A 23 -12.78 -4.13 5.54
N GLY A 24 -11.87 -3.28 6.02
CA GLY A 24 -10.87 -3.60 7.04
C GLY A 24 -9.54 -4.11 6.48
N THR A 25 -9.41 -4.30 5.16
CA THR A 25 -8.14 -4.67 4.52
C THR A 25 -7.10 -3.57 4.75
N THR A 26 -5.91 -3.95 5.23
CA THR A 26 -4.80 -3.01 5.42
C THR A 26 -3.80 -3.07 4.28
N ILE A 27 -3.24 -1.92 3.90
CA ILE A 27 -2.11 -1.81 2.98
C ILE A 27 -0.96 -1.15 3.74
N ARG A 28 0.16 -1.86 3.84
CA ARG A 28 1.43 -1.35 4.39
C ARG A 28 2.59 -1.84 3.52
N PHE A 29 3.76 -1.25 3.70
CA PHE A 29 4.96 -1.76 3.06
C PHE A 29 6.16 -1.69 4.01
N GLU A 30 7.18 -2.48 3.68
CA GLU A 30 8.51 -2.39 4.27
C GLU A 30 9.53 -2.13 3.15
N THR A 31 10.59 -1.41 3.48
CA THR A 31 11.67 -1.11 2.53
C THR A 31 12.66 -2.27 2.46
N ASN A 32 12.94 -2.74 1.24
CA ASN A 32 13.90 -3.81 0.97
C ASN A 32 14.88 -3.37 -0.12
N GLY A 33 15.94 -2.67 0.31
CA GLY A 33 16.84 -1.98 -0.61
C GLY A 33 16.11 -0.86 -1.33
N GLU A 34 16.03 -0.92 -2.66
CA GLU A 34 15.23 0.02 -3.47
C GLU A 34 13.79 -0.45 -3.69
N ALA A 35 13.51 -1.72 -3.40
CA ALA A 35 12.18 -2.29 -3.57
C ALA A 35 11.31 -2.07 -2.33
N LYS A 36 10.00 -2.18 -2.54
CA LYS A 36 8.97 -2.02 -1.52
C LYS A 36 8.20 -3.33 -1.42
N ASP A 37 8.35 -3.99 -0.29
CA ASP A 37 7.65 -5.22 0.04
C ASP A 37 6.26 -4.83 0.57
N VAL A 38 5.24 -5.02 -0.27
CA VAL A 38 3.87 -4.61 0.02
C VAL A 38 3.12 -5.76 0.68
N TYR A 39 2.43 -5.47 1.77
CA TYR A 39 1.64 -6.42 2.54
C TYR A 39 0.16 -6.01 2.53
N ILE A 40 -0.71 -6.98 2.23
CA ILE A 40 -2.16 -6.80 2.22
C ILE A 40 -2.79 -7.59 3.37
N GLY A 41 -3.66 -6.94 4.14
CA GLY A 41 -4.34 -7.53 5.29
C GLY A 41 -3.35 -7.98 6.38
N ASP A 42 -3.54 -9.19 6.89
CA ASP A 42 -2.74 -9.82 7.95
C ASP A 42 -1.58 -10.68 7.41
N ALA A 43 -1.19 -10.48 6.15
CA ALA A 43 -0.13 -11.25 5.51
C ALA A 43 1.19 -11.20 6.31
N PHE A 44 1.72 -12.39 6.62
CA PHE A 44 2.99 -12.56 7.33
C PHE A 44 4.21 -12.38 6.42
N THR A 45 4.03 -12.58 5.11
CA THR A 45 5.05 -12.37 4.07
C THR A 45 4.55 -11.33 3.08
N ALA A 46 5.48 -10.65 2.40
CA ALA A 46 5.14 -9.70 1.37
C ALA A 46 4.18 -10.34 0.34
N THR A 47 3.07 -9.66 0.07
CA THR A 47 2.11 -10.08 -0.96
C THR A 47 2.71 -9.87 -2.34
N THR A 48 3.48 -8.79 -2.50
CA THR A 48 4.26 -8.51 -3.70
C THR A 48 5.48 -7.65 -3.35
N GLN A 49 6.45 -7.63 -4.25
CA GLN A 49 7.60 -6.74 -4.20
C GLN A 49 7.53 -5.80 -5.40
N LEU A 50 7.57 -4.48 -5.15
CA LEU A 50 7.52 -3.46 -6.19
C LEU A 50 8.82 -2.67 -6.26
N PHE A 51 9.31 -2.44 -7.48
CA PHE A 51 10.34 -1.46 -7.74
C PHE A 51 9.71 -0.09 -8.02
N PRO A 52 10.44 1.02 -7.80
CA PRO A 52 9.97 2.36 -8.14
C PRO A 52 9.38 2.48 -9.55
N GLY A 53 8.23 3.14 -9.66
CA GLY A 53 7.47 3.31 -10.90
C GLY A 53 6.56 2.15 -11.28
N ASN A 54 6.52 1.07 -10.49
CA ASN A 54 5.63 -0.06 -10.73
C ASN A 54 4.37 0.00 -9.86
N ASP A 55 3.31 -0.60 -10.41
CA ASP A 55 1.97 -0.62 -9.84
C ASP A 55 1.58 -2.03 -9.38
N PHE A 56 0.78 -2.10 -8.31
CA PHE A 56 0.06 -3.29 -7.86
C PHE A 56 -1.41 -2.95 -7.61
N PHE A 57 -2.32 -3.83 -7.99
CA PHE A 57 -3.76 -3.62 -7.81
C PHE A 57 -4.30 -4.56 -6.74
N VAL A 58 -5.11 -4.01 -5.85
CA VAL A 58 -5.71 -4.72 -4.70
C VAL A 58 -7.22 -4.67 -4.85
N ASP A 59 -7.87 -5.83 -4.91
CA ASP A 59 -9.33 -5.94 -4.88
C ASP A 59 -9.79 -6.13 -3.43
N ALA A 60 -10.56 -5.17 -2.91
CA ALA A 60 -11.06 -5.15 -1.54
C ALA A 60 -12.43 -4.47 -1.47
N GLY A 61 -13.36 -5.02 -0.69
CA GLY A 61 -14.70 -4.45 -0.51
C GLY A 61 -15.51 -4.26 -1.80
N GLY A 62 -15.22 -5.03 -2.86
CA GLY A 62 -15.84 -4.87 -4.18
C GLY A 62 -15.34 -3.68 -5.00
N LYS A 63 -14.20 -3.09 -4.61
CA LYS A 63 -13.49 -2.02 -5.33
C LYS A 63 -12.07 -2.48 -5.65
N THR A 64 -11.43 -1.78 -6.59
CA THR A 64 -10.03 -1.97 -6.93
C THR A 64 -9.23 -0.73 -6.53
N PHE A 65 -8.10 -0.95 -5.86
CA PHE A 65 -7.18 0.09 -5.41
C PHE A 65 -5.83 -0.09 -6.08
N LYS A 66 -5.18 1.02 -6.39
CA LYS A 66 -3.85 1.05 -6.99
C LYS A 66 -2.82 1.43 -5.93
N VAL A 67 -1.78 0.61 -5.81
CA VAL A 67 -0.59 0.85 -5.01
C VAL A 67 0.58 1.11 -5.95
N THR A 68 1.17 2.30 -5.86
CA THR A 68 2.33 2.70 -6.68
C THR A 68 3.56 2.77 -5.79
N ALA A 69 4.62 2.08 -6.18
CA ALA A 69 5.93 2.26 -5.57
C ALA A 69 6.58 3.54 -6.10
N GLU A 70 6.81 4.54 -5.24
CA GLU A 70 7.46 5.79 -5.66
C GLU A 70 8.99 5.64 -5.72
N PHE A 71 9.71 6.68 -6.15
CA PHE A 71 11.18 6.69 -6.07
C PHE A 71 11.66 7.00 -4.67
N GLU A 72 10.93 7.84 -3.94
CA GLU A 72 11.11 8.02 -2.51
C GLU A 72 10.73 6.75 -1.73
N ASP A 73 11.03 6.74 -0.43
CA ASP A 73 10.70 5.63 0.47
C ASP A 73 9.23 5.69 0.93
N VAL A 74 8.32 5.70 -0.05
CA VAL A 74 6.88 5.76 0.15
C VAL A 74 6.14 4.92 -0.89
N VAL A 75 4.92 4.47 -0.55
CA VAL A 75 3.96 3.99 -1.55
C VAL A 75 2.76 4.93 -1.61
N THR A 76 2.24 5.17 -2.81
CA THR A 76 0.99 5.92 -3.00
C THR A 76 -0.15 4.94 -3.20
N VAL A 77 -1.19 5.07 -2.37
CA VAL A 77 -2.45 4.33 -2.50
C VAL A 77 -3.51 5.25 -3.09
N SER A 78 -4.27 4.76 -4.07
CA SER A 78 -5.35 5.51 -4.74
C SER A 78 -6.47 4.57 -5.21
N ALA A 79 -7.64 5.10 -5.51
CA ALA A 79 -8.65 4.35 -6.25
C ALA A 79 -8.14 4.10 -7.69
N ALA A 80 -8.39 2.89 -8.21
CA ALA A 80 -8.01 2.51 -9.58
C ALA A 80 -8.90 3.13 -10.65
#